data_AF-A0A7S4E3H2-F1
#
_entry.id   AF-A0A7S4E3H2-F1
#
_cell.length_a   1.000
_cell.length_b   1.000
_cell.length_c   1.000
_cell.angle_alpha   90.00
_cell.angle_beta   90.00
_cell.angle_gamma   90.00
#
_symmetry.space_group_name_H-M   'P 1'
#
loop_
_entity.id
_entity.type
_entity.pdbx_description
1 polymer ?
#
loop_
_entity_poly.entity_id
_entity_poly.type
_entity_poly.pdbx_seq_one_letter_code
_entity_poly.pdbx_strand_id
1 'polypeptide(L)'
;MQLAIAIALAASHASALDVGASMRATMHKLHTALQPATPLQEDVIDLGDGAQGTVVSFEATDRDCAWCAATSIIDGTSTSWELEAWNGPSVEAPHFYASLEDDGENIEVEVDFRPRLDAGYDLAVEATDAREYPAPTSRAGFSQKALRVDYDELFFSAEARAWRATKLVDAESVTPRWATLVVEGRRQYGDDDAGSVGGPLALRARYPRDAVEAAVAACDEAADRYINWMTNPAEASWMRTRLIFARDSQVRQAVAAKRVSILGERYGATGRELAKAMNGRLDMQGHNMMQEQVAFGDDADDGR
;
A
#
# COMPACT_ATOMS: atom_id res chain seq x y z
N MET A 1 11.69 -30.39 -41.44
CA MET A 1 10.45 -30.23 -40.65
C MET A 1 10.69 -30.29 -39.13
N GLN A 2 11.67 -31.05 -38.63
CA GLN A 2 11.98 -31.11 -37.18
C GLN A 2 12.73 -29.89 -36.61
N LEU A 3 13.43 -29.12 -37.44
CA LEU A 3 14.18 -27.93 -36.99
C LEU A 3 13.29 -26.72 -36.66
N ALA A 4 12.10 -26.62 -37.26
CA ALA A 4 11.17 -25.51 -37.03
C ALA A 4 10.35 -25.68 -35.73
N ILE A 5 10.13 -26.92 -35.29
CA ILE A 5 9.39 -27.23 -34.05
C ILE A 5 10.29 -27.00 -32.82
N ALA A 6 11.60 -27.24 -32.94
CA ALA A 6 12.55 -26.99 -31.86
C ALA A 6 12.77 -25.50 -31.57
N ILE A 7 12.63 -24.62 -32.57
CA ILE A 7 12.75 -23.16 -32.39
C ILE A 7 11.45 -22.59 -31.79
N ALA A 8 10.28 -23.14 -32.13
CA ALA A 8 9.00 -22.76 -31.52
C ALA A 8 8.89 -23.21 -30.05
N LEU A 9 9.46 -24.37 -29.67
CA LEU A 9 9.53 -24.82 -28.27
C LEU A 9 10.68 -24.19 -27.47
N ALA A 10 11.76 -23.75 -28.11
CA ALA A 10 12.84 -23.02 -27.42
C ALA A 10 12.47 -21.55 -27.18
N ALA A 11 11.63 -20.96 -28.03
CA ALA A 11 11.03 -19.63 -27.81
C ALA A 11 9.95 -19.64 -26.70
N SER A 12 9.35 -20.79 -26.40
CA SER A 12 8.37 -20.93 -25.31
C SER A 12 8.99 -21.19 -23.92
N HIS A 13 10.32 -21.23 -23.83
CA HIS A 13 11.06 -21.52 -22.58
C HIS A 13 12.19 -20.53 -22.30
N ALA A 14 12.22 -19.38 -22.98
CA ALA A 14 12.95 -18.21 -22.50
C ALA A 14 12.21 -17.71 -21.24
N SER A 15 12.61 -18.27 -20.08
CA SER A 15 12.16 -17.97 -18.71
C SER A 15 10.99 -16.98 -18.61
N ALA A 16 9.76 -17.46 -18.84
CA ALA A 16 8.58 -16.67 -18.53
C ALA A 16 8.57 -16.44 -17.02
N LEU A 17 9.00 -15.25 -16.59
CA LEU A 17 8.97 -14.86 -15.20
C LEU A 17 7.55 -15.08 -14.67
N ASP A 18 7.41 -15.97 -13.69
CA ASP A 18 6.14 -16.21 -13.01
C ASP A 18 5.91 -15.03 -12.08
N VAL A 19 4.95 -14.19 -12.44
CA VAL A 19 4.61 -12.98 -11.71
C VAL A 19 4.10 -13.32 -10.30
N GLY A 20 3.48 -14.48 -10.11
CA GLY A 20 3.05 -14.96 -8.80
C GLY A 20 4.19 -15.46 -7.93
N ALA A 21 5.17 -16.14 -8.54
CA ALA A 21 6.42 -16.47 -7.86
C ALA A 21 7.15 -15.20 -7.42
N SER A 22 7.14 -14.17 -8.26
CA SER A 22 7.79 -12.89 -7.97
C SER A 22 7.12 -12.16 -6.80
N MET A 23 5.79 -12.08 -6.78
CA MET A 23 5.07 -11.46 -5.66
C MET A 23 5.25 -12.24 -4.34
N ARG A 24 5.28 -13.57 -4.39
CA ARG A 24 5.64 -14.39 -3.22
C ARG A 24 7.07 -14.13 -2.76
N ALA A 25 8.02 -13.98 -3.69
CA ALA A 25 9.39 -13.63 -3.35
C ALA A 25 9.47 -12.24 -2.68
N THR A 26 8.75 -11.25 -3.19
CA THR A 26 8.65 -9.91 -2.55
C THR A 26 8.01 -10.00 -1.15
N MET A 27 6.97 -10.82 -0.96
CA MET A 27 6.39 -11.08 0.36
C MET A 27 7.39 -11.71 1.33
N HIS A 28 8.15 -12.72 0.89
CA HIS A 28 9.22 -13.31 1.68
C HIS A 28 10.35 -12.33 1.99
N LYS A 29 10.68 -11.43 1.05
CA LYS A 29 11.66 -10.36 1.26
C LYS A 29 11.21 -9.43 2.39
N LEU A 30 9.95 -8.99 2.38
CA LEU A 30 9.37 -8.17 3.44
C LEU A 30 9.36 -8.88 4.79
N HIS A 31 8.91 -10.14 4.82
CA HIS A 31 8.92 -10.96 6.04
C HIS A 31 10.34 -11.08 6.60
N THR A 32 11.32 -11.36 5.75
CA THR A 32 12.74 -11.48 6.17
C THR A 32 13.29 -10.17 6.69
N ALA A 33 12.99 -9.05 6.03
CA ALA A 33 13.50 -7.74 6.40
C ALA A 33 12.86 -7.18 7.68
N LEU A 34 11.56 -7.41 7.86
CA LEU A 34 10.81 -6.94 9.03
C LEU A 34 10.93 -7.88 10.23
N GLN A 35 11.40 -9.11 10.03
CA GLN A 35 11.72 -10.07 11.09
C GLN A 35 10.59 -10.25 12.12
N PRO A 36 9.35 -10.53 11.70
CA PRO A 36 8.25 -10.75 12.63
C PRO A 36 8.54 -11.95 13.53
N ALA A 37 8.01 -11.91 14.76
CA ALA A 37 8.06 -13.04 15.68
C ALA A 37 7.16 -14.22 15.24
N THR A 38 6.25 -13.98 14.30
CA THR A 38 5.28 -14.96 13.81
C THR A 38 5.64 -15.49 12.42
N PRO A 39 5.35 -16.78 12.14
CA PRO A 39 5.48 -17.31 10.80
C PRO A 39 4.43 -16.69 9.87
N LEU A 40 4.68 -16.76 8.56
CA LEU A 40 3.66 -16.45 7.55
C LEU A 40 2.42 -17.32 7.77
N GLN A 41 1.27 -16.66 7.83
CA GLN A 41 -0.04 -17.30 7.85
C GLN A 41 -0.57 -17.37 6.42
N GLU A 42 -1.21 -18.49 6.07
CA GLU A 42 -1.80 -18.67 4.74
C GLU A 42 -3.28 -19.07 4.90
N ASP A 43 -4.16 -18.23 4.36
CA ASP A 43 -5.59 -18.47 4.26
C ASP A 43 -5.96 -18.73 2.81
N VAL A 44 -6.65 -19.84 2.55
CA VAL A 44 -7.13 -20.22 1.22
C VAL A 44 -8.66 -20.24 1.22
N ILE A 45 -9.26 -19.47 0.31
CA ILE A 45 -10.70 -19.22 0.23
C ILE A 45 -11.20 -19.64 -1.14
N ASP A 46 -12.15 -20.57 -1.17
CA ASP A 46 -12.87 -20.96 -2.39
C ASP A 46 -13.85 -19.84 -2.77
N LEU A 47 -13.67 -19.25 -3.95
CA LEU A 47 -14.48 -18.14 -4.44
C LEU A 47 -15.66 -18.63 -5.31
N GLY A 48 -15.76 -19.94 -5.56
CA GLY A 48 -16.75 -20.54 -6.46
C GLY A 48 -16.31 -20.56 -7.92
N ASP A 49 -16.98 -21.39 -8.73
CA ASP A 49 -16.74 -21.51 -10.18
C ASP A 49 -15.28 -21.78 -10.60
N GLY A 50 -14.52 -22.45 -9.72
CA GLY A 50 -13.11 -22.76 -9.93
C GLY A 50 -12.15 -21.61 -9.60
N ALA A 51 -12.67 -20.49 -9.07
CA ALA A 51 -11.87 -19.37 -8.60
C ALA A 51 -11.38 -19.57 -7.16
N GLN A 52 -10.16 -19.13 -6.88
CA GLN A 52 -9.52 -19.26 -5.58
C GLN A 52 -8.83 -17.96 -5.17
N GLY A 53 -9.04 -17.55 -3.92
CA GLY A 53 -8.30 -16.50 -3.26
C GLY A 53 -7.33 -17.09 -2.24
N THR A 54 -6.09 -16.61 -2.22
CA THR A 54 -5.09 -16.97 -1.19
C THR A 54 -4.56 -15.70 -0.56
N VAL A 55 -4.52 -15.62 0.75
CA VAL A 55 -3.91 -14.53 1.52
C VAL A 55 -2.75 -15.09 2.32
N VAL A 56 -1.54 -14.63 2.03
CA VAL A 56 -0.36 -14.86 2.85
C VAL A 56 -0.11 -13.60 3.67
N SER A 57 0.02 -13.71 5.00
CA SER A 57 0.10 -12.53 5.87
C SER A 57 0.98 -12.71 7.10
N PHE A 58 1.38 -11.58 7.70
CA PHE A 58 2.02 -11.51 9.01
C PHE A 58 1.84 -10.13 9.68
N GLU A 59 2.18 -10.06 10.96
CA GLU A 59 2.32 -8.84 11.73
C GLU A 59 3.77 -8.75 12.24
N ALA A 60 4.39 -7.56 12.20
CA ALA A 60 5.71 -7.32 12.78
C ALA A 60 5.63 -6.14 13.76
N THR A 61 5.03 -6.38 14.92
CA THR A 61 4.76 -5.35 15.94
C THR A 61 6.03 -4.63 16.40
N ASP A 62 7.17 -5.33 16.50
CA ASP A 62 8.47 -4.77 16.90
C ASP A 62 9.07 -3.82 15.86
N ARG A 63 8.54 -3.83 14.63
CA ARG A 63 8.90 -2.92 13.54
C ARG A 63 7.77 -1.96 13.20
N ASP A 64 6.73 -1.86 14.03
CA ASP A 64 5.52 -1.08 13.73
C ASP A 64 4.95 -1.44 12.34
N CYS A 65 4.93 -2.72 11.97
CA CYS A 65 4.12 -3.22 10.86
C CYS A 65 2.88 -3.88 11.46
N ALA A 66 1.75 -3.18 11.39
CA ALA A 66 0.48 -3.60 11.98
C ALA A 66 -0.18 -4.73 11.17
N TRP A 67 0.05 -4.80 9.87
CA TRP A 67 -0.45 -5.87 9.01
C TRP A 67 0.28 -5.85 7.68
N CYS A 68 0.82 -6.98 7.24
CA CYS A 68 1.31 -7.16 5.88
C CYS A 68 0.65 -8.38 5.25
N ALA A 69 0.06 -8.21 4.07
CA ALA A 69 -0.59 -9.30 3.35
C ALA A 69 -0.27 -9.25 1.86
N ALA A 70 0.03 -10.40 1.28
CA ALA A 70 0.04 -10.65 -0.15
C ALA A 70 -1.15 -11.56 -0.48
N THR A 71 -1.98 -11.11 -1.41
CA THR A 71 -3.20 -11.79 -1.86
C THR A 71 -3.05 -12.18 -3.31
N SER A 72 -3.43 -13.41 -3.66
CA SER A 72 -3.59 -13.84 -5.04
C SER A 72 -5.03 -14.24 -5.31
N ILE A 73 -5.58 -13.84 -6.44
CA ILE A 73 -6.85 -14.36 -6.95
C ILE A 73 -6.60 -14.98 -8.32
N ILE A 74 -6.97 -16.25 -8.46
CA ILE A 74 -6.89 -17.01 -9.70
C ILE A 74 -8.32 -17.44 -10.04
N ASP A 75 -8.88 -16.94 -11.14
CA ASP A 75 -10.26 -17.25 -11.54
C ASP A 75 -10.39 -17.75 -12.99
N GLY A 76 -9.32 -18.33 -13.51
CA GLY A 76 -9.27 -18.98 -14.82
C GLY A 76 -9.20 -18.03 -16.01
N THR A 77 -9.63 -16.78 -15.86
CA THR A 77 -9.52 -15.71 -16.87
C THR A 77 -8.47 -14.68 -16.54
N SER A 78 -8.20 -14.46 -15.25
CA SER A 78 -7.20 -13.50 -14.78
C SER A 78 -6.43 -14.07 -13.60
N THR A 79 -5.20 -13.59 -13.44
CA THR A 79 -4.49 -13.73 -12.17
C THR A 79 -4.13 -12.35 -11.67
N SER A 80 -4.58 -12.05 -10.45
CA SER A 80 -4.24 -10.79 -9.78
C SER A 80 -3.47 -11.08 -8.49
N TRP A 81 -2.50 -10.23 -8.23
CA TRP A 81 -1.73 -10.20 -7.00
C TRP A 81 -1.78 -8.81 -6.40
N GLU A 82 -1.96 -8.76 -5.10
CA GLU A 82 -1.99 -7.52 -4.35
C GLU A 82 -1.18 -7.71 -3.07
N LEU A 83 -0.23 -6.82 -2.83
CA LEU A 83 0.59 -6.79 -1.64
C LEU A 83 0.38 -5.46 -0.95
N GLU A 84 0.09 -5.51 0.34
CA GLU A 84 -0.11 -4.32 1.14
C GLU A 84 0.57 -4.46 2.51
N ALA A 85 1.20 -3.39 2.97
CA ALA A 85 1.75 -3.29 4.32
C ALA A 85 1.24 -2.02 5.01
N TRP A 86 0.52 -2.23 6.10
CA TRP A 86 0.03 -1.20 7.01
C TRP A 86 0.97 -1.08 8.20
N ASN A 87 1.35 0.16 8.49
CA ASN A 87 2.26 0.47 9.58
C ASN A 87 1.47 0.79 10.86
N GLY A 88 2.08 0.56 12.02
CA GLY A 88 1.63 1.01 13.35
C GLY A 88 1.97 2.49 13.56
N PRO A 89 1.27 3.22 14.44
CA PRO A 89 1.29 4.68 14.47
C PRO A 89 2.59 5.30 15.00
N SER A 90 3.54 4.49 15.47
CA SER A 90 4.80 4.98 16.05
C SER A 90 5.89 5.30 15.02
N VAL A 91 5.68 4.96 13.75
CA VAL A 91 6.60 5.28 12.64
C VAL A 91 5.96 6.22 11.63
N GLU A 92 6.75 7.07 10.99
CA GLU A 92 6.23 8.02 10.00
C GLU A 92 6.19 7.45 8.57
N ALA A 93 6.85 6.31 8.31
CA ALA A 93 6.91 5.73 6.98
C ALA A 93 5.50 5.52 6.36
N PRO A 94 5.32 5.79 5.04
CA PRO A 94 4.05 5.58 4.36
C PRO A 94 3.67 4.08 4.33
N HIS A 95 2.38 3.80 4.19
CA HIS A 95 1.95 2.43 3.93
C HIS A 95 2.38 2.01 2.52
N PHE A 96 2.65 0.73 2.34
CA PHE A 96 3.05 0.19 1.06
C PHE A 96 1.88 -0.52 0.39
N TYR A 97 1.70 -0.27 -0.90
CA TYR A 97 0.79 -0.98 -1.76
C TYR A 97 1.47 -1.31 -3.09
N ALA A 98 1.30 -2.54 -3.53
CA ALA A 98 1.68 -2.98 -4.87
C ALA A 98 0.64 -3.97 -5.40
N SER A 99 0.34 -3.93 -6.69
CA SER A 99 -0.42 -4.98 -7.35
C SER A 99 0.08 -5.25 -8.75
N LEU A 100 -0.14 -6.49 -9.18
CA LEU A 100 0.15 -7.01 -10.51
C LEU A 100 -1.09 -7.75 -10.99
N GLU A 101 -1.55 -7.43 -12.19
CA GLU A 101 -2.68 -8.10 -12.83
C GLU A 101 -2.25 -8.52 -14.24
N ASP A 102 -2.28 -9.83 -14.50
CA ASP A 102 -1.93 -10.44 -15.78
C ASP A 102 -3.22 -10.86 -16.49
N ASP A 103 -3.53 -10.20 -17.60
CA ASP A 103 -4.70 -10.50 -18.46
C ASP A 103 -4.33 -11.41 -19.65
N GLY A 104 -3.07 -11.84 -19.74
CA GLY A 104 -2.53 -12.67 -20.82
C GLY A 104 -1.87 -11.89 -21.96
N GLU A 105 -2.22 -10.61 -22.15
CA GLU A 105 -1.62 -9.73 -23.17
C GLU A 105 -0.76 -8.63 -22.56
N ASN A 106 -1.11 -8.20 -21.35
CA ASN A 106 -0.47 -7.14 -20.60
C ASN A 106 -0.33 -7.52 -19.12
N ILE A 107 0.58 -6.82 -18.45
CA ILE A 107 0.69 -6.82 -17.01
C ILE A 107 0.42 -5.39 -16.54
N GLU A 108 -0.67 -5.21 -15.82
CA GLU A 108 -0.94 -3.96 -15.12
C GLU A 108 -0.27 -3.97 -13.75
N VAL A 109 0.55 -2.95 -13.51
CA VAL A 109 1.21 -2.69 -12.25
C VAL A 109 0.54 -1.50 -11.59
N GLU A 110 0.26 -1.59 -10.30
CA GLU A 110 -0.03 -0.41 -9.48
C GLU A 110 0.90 -0.41 -8.27
N VAL A 111 1.55 0.71 -7.98
CA VAL A 111 2.37 0.90 -6.78
C VAL A 111 1.99 2.21 -6.13
N ASP A 112 1.90 2.20 -4.81
CA ASP A 112 1.64 3.40 -4.04
C ASP A 112 2.32 3.36 -2.67
N PHE A 113 2.73 4.53 -2.22
CA PHE A 113 3.28 4.79 -0.90
C PHE A 113 2.31 5.73 -0.19
N ARG A 114 1.29 5.15 0.45
CA ARG A 114 0.14 5.90 0.94
C ARG A 114 0.52 6.73 2.16
N PRO A 115 0.32 8.05 2.11
CA PRO A 115 0.70 8.96 3.19
C PRO A 115 -0.20 8.76 4.42
N ARG A 116 0.41 8.84 5.60
CA ARG A 116 -0.25 8.53 6.89
C ARG A 116 -0.72 9.74 7.67
N LEU A 117 -0.05 10.87 7.48
CA LEU A 117 -0.51 12.15 8.01
C LEU A 117 -1.37 12.82 6.94
N ASP A 118 -2.23 13.75 7.33
CA ASP A 118 -2.55 14.87 6.44
C ASP A 118 -1.22 15.60 6.19
N ALA A 119 -0.44 15.12 5.23
CA ALA A 119 0.54 15.93 4.54
C ALA A 119 -0.29 17.04 3.88
N GLY A 120 -0.64 18.07 4.66
CA GLY A 120 -1.80 18.91 4.42
C GLY A 120 -1.86 19.45 2.99
N TYR A 121 -3.07 19.63 2.48
CA TYR A 121 -3.40 19.94 1.08
C TYR A 121 -3.32 18.73 0.15
N ASP A 122 -4.45 18.44 -0.52
CA ASP A 122 -4.66 17.46 -1.59
C ASP A 122 -3.45 16.53 -1.87
N LEU A 123 -3.55 15.31 -1.36
CA LEU A 123 -2.50 14.28 -1.43
C LEU A 123 -2.16 13.87 -2.87
N ALA A 124 -3.01 14.24 -3.84
CA ALA A 124 -2.74 14.07 -5.26
C ALA A 124 -1.80 15.13 -5.87
N VAL A 125 -1.53 16.23 -5.15
CA VAL A 125 -0.75 17.35 -5.71
C VAL A 125 0.75 17.14 -5.48
N GLU A 126 1.49 17.01 -6.57
CA GLU A 126 2.96 17.01 -6.54
C GLU A 126 3.50 18.41 -6.22
N ALA A 127 4.62 18.47 -5.49
CA ALA A 127 5.34 19.72 -5.29
C ALA A 127 5.94 20.20 -6.62
N THR A 128 6.12 21.51 -6.79
CA THR A 128 6.97 22.00 -7.88
C THR A 128 8.42 21.53 -7.70
N ASP A 129 9.27 21.69 -8.71
CA ASP A 129 10.71 21.39 -8.59
C ASP A 129 11.40 22.18 -7.45
N ALA A 130 10.83 23.34 -7.07
CA ALA A 130 11.27 24.15 -5.94
C ALA A 130 10.69 23.67 -4.58
N ARG A 131 10.01 22.52 -4.55
CA ARG A 131 9.26 21.96 -3.42
C ARG A 131 8.16 22.88 -2.89
N GLU A 132 7.52 23.64 -3.78
CA GLU A 132 6.41 24.51 -3.42
C GLU A 132 5.08 23.81 -3.68
N TYR A 133 4.18 23.88 -2.70
CA TYR A 133 2.80 23.41 -2.83
C TYR A 133 1.83 24.57 -3.01
N PRO A 134 0.64 24.34 -3.60
CA PRO A 134 -0.40 25.36 -3.68
C PRO A 134 -0.66 25.99 -2.31
N ALA A 135 -0.98 27.29 -2.33
CA ALA A 135 -1.31 28.00 -1.12
C ALA A 135 -2.53 27.39 -0.44
N PRO A 136 -2.53 27.31 0.90
CA PRO A 136 -3.65 26.72 1.59
C PRO A 136 -4.91 27.58 1.43
N THR A 137 -5.98 26.99 0.93
CA THR A 137 -7.36 27.49 0.87
C THR A 137 -8.13 27.43 2.20
N SER A 138 -7.62 26.76 3.24
CA SER A 138 -8.24 26.62 4.57
C SER A 138 -7.25 26.83 5.72
N ARG A 139 -7.78 27.19 6.89
CA ARG A 139 -6.98 27.39 8.12
C ARG A 139 -6.34 26.08 8.60
N ALA A 140 -7.05 24.96 8.44
CA ALA A 140 -6.55 23.65 8.83
C ALA A 140 -5.31 23.29 8.01
N GLY A 141 -5.39 23.36 6.68
CA GLY A 141 -4.22 23.05 5.86
C GLY A 141 -3.12 24.12 5.88
N PHE A 142 -3.39 25.38 6.29
CA PHE A 142 -2.31 26.31 6.65
C PHE A 142 -1.47 25.80 7.83
N SER A 143 -2.12 25.27 8.86
CA SER A 143 -1.42 24.73 10.04
C SER A 143 -0.63 23.44 9.74
N GLN A 144 -0.96 22.74 8.66
CA GLN A 144 -0.33 21.48 8.26
C GLN A 144 0.74 21.65 7.16
N LYS A 145 0.92 22.86 6.59
CA LYS A 145 1.85 23.11 5.47
C LYS A 145 3.30 22.66 5.77
N ALA A 146 3.81 22.97 6.96
CA ALA A 146 5.18 22.59 7.33
C ALA A 146 5.35 21.06 7.43
N LEU A 147 4.33 20.37 7.96
CA LEU A 147 4.34 18.92 8.12
C LEU A 147 4.39 18.20 6.76
N ARG A 148 3.75 18.76 5.74
CA ARG A 148 3.83 18.23 4.37
C ARG A 148 5.22 18.31 3.79
N VAL A 149 5.90 19.45 3.94
CA VAL A 149 7.25 19.65 3.41
C VAL A 149 8.23 18.69 4.07
N ASP A 150 8.17 18.56 5.39
CA ASP A 150 9.02 17.62 6.15
C ASP A 150 8.77 16.17 5.69
N TYR A 151 7.50 15.78 5.54
CA TYR A 151 7.13 14.42 5.13
C TYR A 151 7.56 14.11 3.69
N ASP A 152 7.41 15.06 2.76
CA ASP A 152 7.84 14.92 1.38
C ASP A 152 9.36 14.79 1.25
N GLU A 153 10.11 15.55 2.05
CA GLU A 153 11.56 15.45 2.11
C GLU A 153 12.02 14.07 2.58
N LEU A 154 11.33 13.49 3.57
CA LEU A 154 11.67 12.18 4.12
C LEU A 154 11.36 11.03 3.15
N PHE A 155 10.19 11.04 2.49
CA PHE A 155 9.67 9.86 1.80
C PHE A 155 9.45 10.03 0.29
N PHE A 156 9.33 11.26 -0.21
CA PHE A 156 8.97 11.53 -1.60
C PHE A 156 10.04 12.36 -2.31
N SER A 157 11.31 12.11 -2.00
CA SER A 157 12.46 12.84 -2.55
C SER A 157 12.50 12.90 -4.09
N ALA A 158 13.34 13.79 -4.62
CA ALA A 158 13.57 13.88 -6.07
C ALA A 158 14.04 12.55 -6.68
N GLU A 159 14.79 11.74 -5.92
CA GLU A 159 15.21 10.40 -6.33
C GLU A 159 14.01 9.44 -6.44
N ALA A 160 13.06 9.49 -5.49
CA ALA A 160 11.87 8.66 -5.53
C ALA A 160 10.93 9.06 -6.69
N ARG A 161 10.83 10.36 -6.99
CA ARG A 161 10.11 10.86 -8.16
C ARG A 161 10.77 10.45 -9.48
N ALA A 162 12.10 10.55 -9.56
CA ALA A 162 12.86 10.09 -10.71
C ALA A 162 12.68 8.58 -10.93
N TRP A 163 12.74 7.79 -9.86
CA TRP A 163 12.42 6.36 -9.90
C TRP A 163 11.04 6.10 -10.49
N ARG A 164 9.98 6.76 -10.00
CA ARG A 164 8.62 6.63 -10.54
C ARG A 164 8.58 6.95 -12.04
N ALA A 165 9.24 8.02 -12.48
CA ALA A 165 9.28 8.41 -13.88
C ALA A 165 9.95 7.32 -14.76
N THR A 166 11.00 6.65 -14.27
CA THR A 166 11.63 5.54 -15.02
C THR A 166 10.68 4.36 -15.25
N LYS A 167 9.71 4.13 -14.35
CA LYS A 167 8.72 3.03 -14.48
C LYS A 167 7.60 3.33 -15.48
N LEU A 168 7.56 4.54 -16.05
CA LEU A 168 6.58 4.92 -17.06
C LEU A 168 7.18 5.02 -18.47
N VAL A 169 8.50 4.80 -18.63
CA VAL A 169 9.19 4.97 -19.92
C VAL A 169 8.72 3.95 -20.96
N ASP A 170 8.54 2.70 -20.54
CA ASP A 170 8.21 1.57 -21.42
C ASP A 170 6.78 1.01 -21.17
N ALA A 171 5.92 1.80 -20.53
CA ALA A 171 4.58 1.38 -20.14
C ALA A 171 3.53 2.46 -20.45
N GLU A 172 2.30 2.03 -20.74
CA GLU A 172 1.15 2.93 -20.84
C GLU A 172 0.77 3.41 -19.43
N SER A 173 0.79 4.72 -19.18
CA SER A 173 0.32 5.27 -17.92
C SER A 173 -1.19 5.11 -17.80
N VAL A 174 -1.65 4.50 -16.70
CA VAL A 174 -3.07 4.28 -16.38
C VAL A 174 -3.42 5.04 -15.10
N THR A 175 -4.67 5.47 -14.95
CA THR A 175 -5.13 6.09 -13.68
C THR A 175 -5.10 5.07 -12.54
N PRO A 176 -4.40 5.35 -11.41
CA PRO A 176 -4.35 4.43 -10.27
C PRO A 176 -5.71 4.21 -9.61
N ARG A 177 -6.04 2.96 -9.27
CA ARG A 177 -7.35 2.58 -8.73
C ARG A 177 -7.54 3.11 -7.31
N TRP A 178 -6.55 2.85 -6.46
CA TRP A 178 -6.66 3.16 -5.04
C TRP A 178 -6.34 4.61 -4.74
N ALA A 179 -5.46 5.23 -5.53
CA ALA A 179 -5.10 6.64 -5.31
C ALA A 179 -6.27 7.60 -5.55
N THR A 180 -7.30 7.19 -6.31
CA THR A 180 -8.51 7.98 -6.53
C THR A 180 -9.61 7.73 -5.49
N LEU A 181 -9.40 6.78 -4.57
CA LEU A 181 -10.36 6.49 -3.51
C LEU A 181 -10.41 7.67 -2.54
N VAL A 182 -11.58 8.31 -2.48
CA VAL A 182 -11.86 9.41 -1.58
C VAL A 182 -12.20 8.87 -0.20
N VAL A 183 -11.50 9.36 0.82
CA VAL A 183 -11.83 9.12 2.22
C VAL A 183 -12.74 10.26 2.68
N GLU A 184 -14.01 9.95 2.90
CA GLU A 184 -14.93 10.90 3.51
C GLU A 184 -14.47 11.19 4.94
N GLY A 185 -13.86 12.37 5.14
CA GLY A 185 -13.59 12.86 6.48
C GLY A 185 -14.91 13.02 7.22
N ARG A 186 -15.00 12.53 8.47
CA ARG A 186 -16.02 13.05 9.38
C ARG A 186 -15.82 14.56 9.42
N ARG A 187 -16.85 15.30 9.00
CA ARG A 187 -16.95 16.78 9.01
C ARG A 187 -16.70 17.32 10.41
N GLN A 188 -15.45 17.39 10.84
CA GLN A 188 -15.14 17.91 12.17
C GLN A 188 -14.88 19.42 12.13
N TYR A 189 -14.64 20.00 10.94
CA TYR A 189 -14.31 21.43 10.79
C TYR A 189 -14.93 22.15 9.59
N GLY A 190 -15.87 21.54 8.85
CA GLY A 190 -16.60 22.23 7.78
C GLY A 190 -15.81 22.52 6.49
N ASP A 191 -14.65 21.89 6.30
CA ASP A 191 -13.93 21.90 5.02
C ASP A 191 -14.45 20.76 4.12
N ASP A 192 -14.66 21.08 2.83
CA ASP A 192 -15.14 20.17 1.78
C ASP A 192 -14.04 19.24 1.21
N ASP A 193 -12.86 19.21 1.84
CA ASP A 193 -11.70 18.48 1.33
C ASP A 193 -11.78 17.00 1.73
N ALA A 194 -12.34 16.20 0.83
CA ALA A 194 -12.32 14.76 0.92
C ALA A 194 -10.93 14.25 0.46
N GLY A 195 -10.05 13.92 1.40
CA GLY A 195 -8.69 13.48 1.10
C GLY A 195 -8.65 12.13 0.38
N SER A 196 -7.74 11.96 -0.59
CA SER A 196 -7.55 10.68 -1.29
C SER A 196 -6.72 9.70 -0.47
N VAL A 197 -6.78 8.40 -0.78
CA VAL A 197 -5.91 7.39 -0.14
C VAL A 197 -4.47 7.46 -0.65
N GLY A 198 -4.28 7.81 -1.93
CA GLY A 198 -2.98 7.67 -2.57
C GLY A 198 -2.03 8.84 -2.37
N GLY A 199 -0.74 8.54 -2.55
CA GLY A 199 0.35 9.50 -2.41
C GLY A 199 0.84 10.09 -3.72
N PRO A 200 1.80 11.04 -3.64
CA PRO A 200 2.41 11.68 -4.81
C PRO A 200 3.26 10.73 -5.66
N LEU A 201 3.58 9.54 -5.15
CA LEU A 201 4.30 8.50 -5.89
C LEU A 201 3.37 7.42 -6.44
N ALA A 202 2.05 7.56 -6.32
CA ALA A 202 1.11 6.63 -6.92
C ALA A 202 1.38 6.50 -8.41
N LEU A 203 1.53 5.26 -8.86
CA LEU A 203 1.69 4.91 -10.26
C LEU A 203 0.78 3.74 -10.58
N ARG A 204 0.18 3.78 -11.77
CA ARG A 204 -0.37 2.60 -12.40
C ARG A 204 0.05 2.62 -13.85
N ALA A 205 0.55 1.49 -14.31
CA ALA A 205 1.19 1.36 -15.60
C ALA A 205 0.82 0.02 -16.21
N ARG A 206 0.51 0.00 -17.50
CA ARG A 206 0.25 -1.21 -18.26
C ARG A 206 1.47 -1.52 -19.12
N TYR A 207 2.09 -2.65 -18.84
CA TYR A 207 3.23 -3.18 -19.57
C TYR A 207 2.77 -4.24 -20.55
N PRO A 208 3.33 -4.28 -21.77
CA PRO A 208 3.20 -5.45 -22.65
C PRO A 208 3.68 -6.72 -21.93
N ARG A 209 3.07 -7.87 -22.22
CA ARG A 209 3.39 -9.13 -21.50
C ARG A 209 4.86 -9.57 -21.61
N ASP A 210 5.54 -9.21 -22.70
CA ASP A 210 6.96 -9.47 -22.91
C ASP A 210 7.88 -8.58 -22.05
N ALA A 211 7.36 -7.49 -21.48
CA ALA A 211 8.02 -6.63 -20.51
C ALA A 211 7.76 -7.03 -19.04
N VAL A 212 7.44 -8.31 -18.80
CA VAL A 212 7.14 -8.86 -17.45
C VAL A 212 8.22 -8.58 -16.41
N GLU A 213 9.50 -8.60 -16.80
CA GLU A 213 10.61 -8.31 -15.90
C GLU A 213 10.57 -6.85 -15.40
N ALA A 214 10.23 -5.90 -16.28
CA ALA A 214 10.10 -4.49 -15.91
C ALA A 214 8.89 -4.28 -14.98
N ALA A 215 7.77 -4.95 -15.26
CA ALA A 215 6.57 -4.91 -14.43
C ALA A 215 6.84 -5.43 -13.00
N VAL A 216 7.48 -6.59 -12.88
CA VAL A 216 7.87 -7.17 -11.58
C VAL A 216 8.90 -6.30 -10.87
N ALA A 217 9.90 -5.78 -11.58
CA ALA A 217 10.92 -4.91 -11.00
C ALA A 217 10.32 -3.63 -10.38
N ALA A 218 9.24 -3.10 -10.95
CA ALA A 218 8.54 -1.95 -10.36
C ALA A 218 8.00 -2.26 -8.95
N CYS A 219 7.41 -3.43 -8.74
CA CYS A 219 6.95 -3.85 -7.40
C CYS A 219 8.11 -4.19 -6.46
N ASP A 220 9.13 -4.88 -6.97
CA ASP A 220 10.25 -5.34 -6.15
C ASP A 220 11.13 -4.18 -5.64
N GLU A 221 11.44 -3.23 -6.51
CA GLU A 221 12.18 -2.01 -6.12
C GLU A 221 11.36 -1.11 -5.20
N ALA A 222 10.04 -1.08 -5.37
CA ALA A 222 9.17 -0.34 -4.44
C ALA A 222 9.18 -0.97 -3.04
N ALA A 223 9.18 -2.30 -2.95
CA ALA A 223 9.33 -3.01 -1.70
C ALA A 223 10.70 -2.73 -1.06
N ASP A 224 11.80 -2.67 -1.84
CA ASP A 224 13.12 -2.31 -1.32
C ASP A 224 13.13 -0.90 -0.72
N ARG A 225 12.46 0.07 -1.37
CA ARG A 225 12.31 1.43 -0.85
C ARG A 225 11.54 1.45 0.47
N TYR A 226 10.42 0.73 0.55
CA TYR A 226 9.65 0.59 1.79
C TYR A 226 10.47 -0.08 2.91
N ILE A 227 11.19 -1.16 2.60
CA ILE A 227 12.07 -1.86 3.55
C ILE A 227 13.13 -0.91 4.11
N ASN A 228 13.74 -0.07 3.27
CA ASN A 228 14.72 0.92 3.72
C ASN A 228 14.11 1.86 4.78
N TRP A 229 12.90 2.38 4.52
CA TRP A 229 12.19 3.23 5.49
C TRP A 229 11.82 2.49 6.77
N MET A 230 11.45 1.22 6.71
CA MET A 230 11.03 0.45 7.89
C MET A 230 12.18 -0.14 8.71
N THR A 231 13.34 -0.35 8.09
CA THR A 231 14.54 -0.85 8.80
C THR A 231 15.24 0.25 9.60
N ASN A 232 15.13 1.51 9.16
CA ASN A 232 15.58 2.70 9.90
C ASN A 232 14.42 3.72 9.99
N PRO A 233 13.39 3.43 10.80
CA PRO A 233 12.17 4.23 10.78
C PRO A 233 12.41 5.60 11.40
N ALA A 234 11.89 6.64 10.73
CA ALA A 234 11.65 7.91 11.37
C ALA A 234 10.55 7.72 12.42
N GLU A 235 10.91 7.85 13.70
CA GLU A 235 9.97 7.73 14.81
C GLU A 235 9.01 8.93 14.85
N ALA A 236 7.73 8.65 15.02
CA ALA A 236 6.73 9.67 15.18
C ALA A 236 6.75 10.23 16.61
N SER A 237 6.77 11.55 16.75
CA SER A 237 6.50 12.17 18.07
C SER A 237 5.09 11.80 18.56
N TRP A 238 4.88 11.79 19.88
CA TRP A 238 3.58 11.50 20.50
C TRP A 238 2.37 12.23 19.87
N MET A 239 2.53 13.52 19.56
CA MET A 239 1.45 14.29 18.92
C MET A 239 1.16 13.80 17.50
N ARG A 240 2.21 13.45 16.74
CA ARG A 240 2.09 12.89 15.39
C ARG A 240 1.48 11.49 15.41
N THR A 241 1.84 10.64 16.36
CA THR A 241 1.26 9.30 16.54
C THR A 241 -0.27 9.34 16.61
N ARG A 242 -0.84 10.31 17.34
CA ARG A 242 -2.31 10.48 17.45
C ARG A 242 -2.96 10.87 16.13
N LEU A 243 -2.34 11.79 15.38
CA LEU A 243 -2.85 12.24 14.08
C LEU A 243 -2.76 11.13 13.03
N ILE A 244 -1.63 10.42 12.99
CA ILE A 244 -1.41 9.24 12.15
C ILE A 244 -2.46 8.17 12.45
N PHE A 245 -2.66 7.84 13.73
CA PHE A 245 -3.66 6.84 14.13
C PHE A 245 -5.07 7.20 13.63
N ALA A 246 -5.48 8.47 13.78
CA ALA A 246 -6.79 8.93 13.36
C ALA A 246 -6.98 8.83 11.84
N ARG A 247 -5.98 9.24 11.07
CA ARG A 247 -5.99 9.19 9.60
C ARG A 247 -5.97 7.74 9.09
N ASP A 248 -5.06 6.92 9.59
CA ASP A 248 -4.93 5.52 9.18
C ASP A 248 -6.20 4.73 9.44
N SER A 249 -6.88 4.99 10.56
CA SER A 249 -8.16 4.35 10.87
C SER A 249 -9.22 4.65 9.80
N GLN A 250 -9.27 5.89 9.29
CA GLN A 250 -10.20 6.27 8.23
C GLN A 250 -9.79 5.65 6.88
N VAL A 251 -8.50 5.71 6.54
CA VAL A 251 -7.96 5.16 5.29
C VAL A 251 -8.18 3.64 5.23
N ARG A 252 -7.83 2.91 6.30
CA ARG A 252 -8.04 1.46 6.40
C ARG A 252 -9.52 1.10 6.28
N GLN A 253 -10.40 1.85 6.93
CA GLN A 253 -11.85 1.63 6.82
C GLN A 253 -12.35 1.85 5.39
N ALA A 254 -11.93 2.92 4.72
CA ALA A 254 -12.31 3.22 3.34
C ALA A 254 -11.82 2.13 2.37
N VAL A 255 -10.55 1.72 2.47
CA VAL A 255 -9.97 0.65 1.66
C VAL A 255 -10.70 -0.67 1.91
N ALA A 256 -10.92 -1.03 3.18
CA ALA A 256 -11.63 -2.25 3.53
C ALA A 256 -13.07 -2.27 2.99
N ALA A 257 -13.81 -1.17 3.15
CA ALA A 257 -15.17 -1.04 2.61
C ALA A 257 -15.20 -1.17 1.09
N LYS A 258 -14.25 -0.55 0.39
CA LYS A 258 -14.14 -0.65 -1.08
C LYS A 258 -13.79 -2.07 -1.52
N ARG A 259 -12.86 -2.77 -0.85
CA ARG A 259 -12.56 -4.19 -1.12
C ARG A 259 -13.77 -5.09 -0.91
N VAL A 260 -14.46 -4.93 0.22
CA VAL A 260 -15.69 -5.69 0.53
C VAL A 260 -16.75 -5.46 -0.54
N SER A 261 -16.89 -4.24 -1.05
CA SER A 261 -17.81 -3.93 -2.15
C SER A 261 -17.40 -4.65 -3.44
N ILE A 262 -16.16 -4.48 -3.90
CA ILE A 262 -15.69 -5.04 -5.19
C ILE A 262 -15.74 -6.56 -5.17
N LEU A 263 -15.13 -7.18 -4.15
CA LEU A 263 -15.05 -8.64 -4.05
C LEU A 263 -16.40 -9.25 -3.69
N GLY A 264 -17.20 -8.56 -2.88
CA GLY A 264 -18.55 -9.01 -2.54
C GLY A 264 -19.53 -8.96 -3.73
N GLU A 265 -19.35 -8.00 -4.64
CA GLU A 265 -20.08 -7.94 -5.91
C GLU A 265 -19.66 -9.06 -6.85
N ARG A 266 -18.35 -9.34 -6.96
CA ARG A 266 -17.80 -10.35 -7.89
C ARG A 266 -18.00 -11.80 -7.41
N TYR A 267 -17.79 -12.07 -6.13
CA TYR A 267 -17.75 -13.44 -5.57
C TYR A 267 -18.75 -13.65 -4.42
N GLY A 268 -19.65 -12.71 -4.15
CA GLY A 268 -20.69 -12.89 -3.12
C GLY A 268 -20.14 -12.94 -1.69
N ALA A 269 -20.55 -13.94 -0.91
CA ALA A 269 -20.17 -14.04 0.51
C ALA A 269 -18.68 -14.36 0.71
N THR A 270 -18.14 -15.28 -0.09
CA THR A 270 -16.73 -15.69 -0.03
C THR A 270 -15.79 -14.56 -0.46
N GLY A 271 -16.21 -13.70 -1.39
CA GLY A 271 -15.49 -12.47 -1.71
C GLY A 271 -15.38 -11.49 -0.53
N ARG A 272 -16.41 -11.41 0.32
CA ARG A 272 -16.34 -10.59 1.55
C ARG A 272 -15.44 -11.21 2.61
N GLU A 273 -15.39 -12.53 2.69
CA GLU A 273 -14.45 -13.26 3.55
C GLU A 273 -13.01 -13.04 3.10
N LEU A 274 -12.74 -13.10 1.80
CA LEU A 274 -11.44 -12.76 1.23
C LEU A 274 -11.05 -11.32 1.57
N ALA A 275 -11.95 -10.35 1.33
CA ALA A 275 -11.69 -8.96 1.70
C ALA A 275 -11.36 -8.81 3.19
N LYS A 276 -12.03 -9.55 4.09
CA LYS A 276 -11.71 -9.53 5.52
C LYS A 276 -10.30 -10.04 5.80
N ALA A 277 -9.90 -11.16 5.20
CA ALA A 277 -8.55 -11.72 5.34
C ALA A 277 -7.47 -10.74 4.82
N MET A 278 -7.70 -10.09 3.69
CA MET A 278 -6.78 -9.11 3.11
C MET A 278 -6.47 -7.94 4.06
N ASN A 279 -7.46 -7.45 4.80
CA ASN A 279 -7.32 -6.24 5.62
C ASN A 279 -6.80 -6.51 7.05
N GLY A 280 -6.73 -7.77 7.46
CA GLY A 280 -6.39 -8.16 8.83
C GLY A 280 -7.39 -7.64 9.87
N ARG A 281 -6.93 -7.51 11.11
CA ARG A 281 -7.67 -6.82 12.17
C ARG A 281 -7.75 -5.33 11.86
N LEU A 282 -8.97 -4.83 11.69
CA LEU A 282 -9.24 -3.39 11.48
C LEU A 282 -9.09 -2.60 12.78
N ASP A 283 -9.28 -3.25 13.93
CA ASP A 283 -8.84 -2.73 15.20
C ASP A 283 -7.33 -2.90 15.30
N MET A 284 -6.58 -1.81 15.08
CA MET A 284 -5.20 -1.79 15.56
C MET A 284 -5.31 -2.03 17.07
N GLN A 285 -4.91 -3.22 17.55
CA GLN A 285 -5.04 -3.65 18.95
C GLN A 285 -4.17 -2.80 19.87
N GLY A 286 -4.66 -1.58 20.10
CA GLY A 286 -4.07 -0.51 20.89
C GLY A 286 -5.13 0.44 21.44
N HIS A 287 -6.43 0.14 21.28
CA HIS A 287 -7.49 0.83 22.01
C HIS A 287 -7.26 0.77 23.54
N ASN A 288 -6.55 -0.24 24.05
CA ASN A 288 -6.12 -0.30 25.45
C ASN A 288 -4.81 0.46 25.74
N MET A 289 -3.85 0.51 24.81
CA MET A 289 -2.56 1.19 25.09
C MET A 289 -2.66 2.72 25.05
N MET A 290 -3.50 3.30 24.17
CA MET A 290 -3.74 4.76 24.21
C MET A 290 -4.68 5.18 25.35
N GLN A 291 -5.62 4.33 25.79
CA GLN A 291 -6.43 4.64 26.97
C GLN A 291 -5.62 4.54 28.26
N GLU A 292 -4.73 3.54 28.38
CA GLU A 292 -3.85 3.44 29.55
C GLU A 292 -2.82 4.57 29.60
N GLN A 293 -2.20 4.99 28.49
CA GLN A 293 -1.29 6.15 28.52
C GLN A 293 -1.99 7.49 28.76
N VAL A 294 -3.27 7.63 28.42
CA VAL A 294 -4.06 8.83 28.76
C VAL A 294 -4.48 8.80 30.23
N ALA A 295 -4.64 7.63 30.85
CA ALA A 295 -4.96 7.50 32.26
C ALA A 295 -3.75 7.77 33.20
N PHE A 296 -2.51 7.62 32.72
CA PHE A 296 -1.30 7.86 33.53
C PHE A 296 -0.62 9.22 33.27
N GLY A 297 -1.19 10.06 32.40
CA GLY A 297 -0.66 11.39 32.08
C GLY A 297 -1.26 12.54 32.89
N ASP A 298 -2.39 12.34 33.55
CA ASP A 298 -3.11 13.38 34.32
C ASP A 298 -2.94 13.27 35.85
N ASP A 299 -2.25 12.24 36.36
CA ASP A 299 -2.06 12.00 37.81
C ASP A 299 -0.66 12.39 38.35
N ALA A 300 0.11 13.20 37.62
CA ALA A 300 1.46 13.63 38.04
C ALA A 300 1.56 15.10 38.47
N ASP A 301 0.44 15.77 38.76
CA ASP A 301 0.47 17.14 39.32
C ASP A 301 -0.59 17.37 40.40
N ASP A 302 -0.64 16.46 41.38
CA ASP A 302 -1.26 16.74 42.68
C ASP A 302 -0.30 16.31 43.81
N GLY A 303 0.62 17.21 44.17
CA GLY A 303 1.22 17.24 45.50
C GLY A 303 2.74 17.34 45.57
N ARG A 304 3.27 18.56 45.49
CA ARG A 304 4.12 19.20 46.52
C ARG A 304 4.54 20.62 46.15
#